data_AF-A0A924D7T6-F1
#
_entry.id   AF-A0A924D7T6-F1
#
_cell.length_a   1.000
_cell.length_b   1.000
_cell.length_c   1.000
_cell.angle_alpha   90.00
_cell.angle_beta   90.00
_cell.angle_gamma   90.00
#
_symmetry.space_group_name_H-M   'P 1'
#
loop_
_entity.id
_entity.type
_entity.pdbx_description
1 polymer ?
#
loop_
_entity_poly.entity_id
_entity_poly.type
_entity_poly.pdbx_seq_one_letter_code
_entity_poly.pdbx_strand_id
1 'polypeptide(L)'
;MKKTLILFGIILLLSSCGHDFNENIISNFDRYKVAKTILDKNLHFIKKAVNFQEYDSIKQLSNSIIFDSNKYYFENTILANRNDELKKVVALWNDKLILNDVASGTITLKNDGVIIFCTASDIGEFSGVGHYIVYDPKDNNGELGKKDSEILKEKVLDIHWKYIIEKRYYVD
;
A
#
# COMPACT_ATOMS: atom_id res chain seq x y z
N MET A 1 -38.00 36.00 26.86
CA MET A 1 -36.78 35.44 27.48
C MET A 1 -36.19 34.38 26.56
N LYS A 2 -34.86 34.27 26.64
CA LYS A 2 -33.91 33.67 25.69
C LYS A 2 -34.16 32.20 25.31
N LYS A 3 -34.17 31.99 23.99
CA LYS A 3 -33.57 30.91 23.18
C LYS A 3 -33.43 29.52 23.80
N THR A 4 -34.24 28.61 23.26
CA THR A 4 -34.02 27.17 23.10
C THR A 4 -32.57 26.88 22.71
N LEU A 5 -31.81 26.20 23.57
CA LEU A 5 -30.51 25.65 23.21
C LEU A 5 -30.71 24.16 22.89
N ILE A 6 -30.71 23.87 21.60
CA ILE A 6 -30.65 22.52 21.04
C ILE A 6 -29.32 21.90 21.50
N LEU A 7 -29.40 20.95 22.42
CA LEU A 7 -28.27 20.10 22.81
C LEU A 7 -28.18 18.93 21.82
N PHE A 8 -27.84 19.22 20.58
CA PHE A 8 -27.37 18.22 19.62
C PHE A 8 -25.89 18.48 19.37
N GLY A 9 -25.07 17.45 19.52
CA GLY A 9 -23.78 17.42 18.85
C GLY A 9 -22.55 17.47 19.74
N ILE A 10 -22.49 16.69 20.82
CA ILE A 10 -21.21 16.19 21.32
C ILE A 10 -21.44 14.78 21.85
N ILE A 11 -21.15 13.78 21.02
CA ILE A 11 -20.64 12.42 21.31
C ILE A 11 -20.72 11.67 19.97
N LEU A 12 -19.73 11.91 19.09
CA LEU A 12 -19.41 11.04 17.95
C LEU A 12 -17.94 11.18 17.51
N LEU A 13 -17.06 11.74 18.35
CA LEU A 13 -15.62 11.90 18.04
C LEU A 13 -14.74 10.79 18.63
N LEU A 14 -15.31 9.62 18.89
CA LEU A 14 -14.58 8.45 19.39
C LEU A 14 -14.88 7.23 18.51
N SER A 15 -14.61 7.29 17.19
CA SER A 15 -14.38 6.09 16.33
C SER A 15 -14.17 6.43 14.84
N SER A 16 -13.09 7.11 14.44
CA SER A 16 -12.66 7.04 13.03
C SER A 16 -11.15 7.09 12.75
N CYS A 17 -10.29 6.88 13.76
CA CYS A 17 -8.85 6.74 13.52
C CYS A 17 -8.58 5.59 12.54
N GLY A 18 -8.18 5.93 11.30
CA GLY A 18 -7.78 4.99 10.25
C GLY A 18 -8.88 4.49 9.31
N HIS A 19 -10.16 4.78 9.57
CA HIS A 19 -11.27 4.18 8.80
C HIS A 19 -11.78 5.06 7.64
N ASP A 20 -11.22 6.26 7.46
CA ASP A 20 -11.54 7.17 6.37
C ASP A 20 -10.43 7.22 5.32
N PHE A 21 -10.77 7.58 4.09
CA PHE A 21 -9.76 7.75 3.04
C PHE A 21 -8.81 8.88 3.41
N ASN A 22 -7.52 8.61 3.29
CA ASN A 22 -6.49 9.60 3.55
C ASN A 22 -6.40 10.56 2.35
N GLU A 23 -6.81 11.81 2.57
CA GLU A 23 -6.78 12.86 1.55
C GLU A 23 -5.36 13.16 1.04
N ASN A 24 -4.31 12.92 1.82
CA ASN A 24 -2.94 13.07 1.37
C ASN A 24 -2.53 11.97 0.39
N ILE A 25 -3.04 10.73 0.57
CA ILE A 25 -2.84 9.66 -0.43
C ILE A 25 -3.56 10.04 -1.73
N ILE A 26 -4.81 10.50 -1.62
CA ILE A 26 -5.63 10.86 -2.78
C ILE A 26 -4.99 12.02 -3.55
N SER A 27 -4.56 13.07 -2.86
CA SER A 27 -3.93 14.25 -3.50
C SER A 27 -2.60 13.91 -4.17
N ASN A 28 -1.92 12.85 -3.72
CA ASN A 28 -0.66 12.37 -4.29
C ASN A 28 -0.85 11.18 -5.25
N PHE A 29 -2.08 10.87 -5.68
CA PHE A 29 -2.39 9.68 -6.48
C PHE A 29 -1.54 9.56 -7.76
N ASP A 30 -1.26 10.66 -8.45
CA ASP A 30 -0.43 10.65 -9.68
C ASP A 30 0.99 10.14 -9.43
N ARG A 31 1.53 10.31 -8.22
CA ARG A 31 2.85 9.77 -7.85
C ARG A 31 2.85 8.24 -7.85
N TYR A 32 1.73 7.60 -7.50
CA TYR A 32 1.59 6.14 -7.57
C TYR A 32 1.50 5.65 -9.01
N LYS A 33 0.85 6.40 -9.92
CA LYS A 33 0.85 6.09 -11.36
C LYS A 33 2.26 6.13 -11.96
N VAL A 34 3.03 7.16 -11.58
CA VAL A 34 4.44 7.28 -11.97
C VAL A 34 5.25 6.12 -11.40
N ALA A 35 5.10 5.81 -10.10
CA ALA A 35 5.82 4.71 -9.46
C ALA A 35 5.54 3.36 -10.13
N LYS A 36 4.28 3.06 -10.44
CA LYS A 36 3.85 1.87 -11.20
C LYS A 36 4.56 1.78 -12.55
N THR A 37 4.55 2.87 -13.31
CA THR A 37 5.22 2.93 -14.63
C THR A 37 6.72 2.65 -14.51
N ILE A 38 7.37 3.18 -13.47
CA ILE A 38 8.79 2.94 -13.21
C ILE A 38 9.04 1.49 -12.82
N LEU A 39 8.22 0.91 -11.94
CA LEU A 39 8.33 -0.48 -11.50
C LEU A 39 8.21 -1.45 -12.68
N ASP A 40 7.23 -1.26 -13.56
CA ASP A 40 7.04 -2.10 -14.74
C ASP A 40 8.25 -2.06 -15.68
N LYS A 41 8.74 -0.85 -16.01
CA LYS A 41 9.89 -0.66 -16.91
C LYS A 41 11.16 -1.31 -16.37
N ASN A 42 11.30 -1.32 -15.04
CA ASN A 42 12.54 -1.71 -14.36
C ASN A 42 12.43 -3.06 -13.64
N LEU A 43 11.36 -3.82 -13.88
CA LEU A 43 11.08 -5.07 -13.19
C LEU A 43 12.25 -6.06 -13.28
N HIS A 44 12.90 -6.11 -14.44
CA HIS A 44 14.04 -6.99 -14.69
C HIS A 44 15.26 -6.72 -13.80
N PHE A 45 15.49 -5.47 -13.39
CA PHE A 45 16.56 -5.13 -12.47
C PHE A 45 16.26 -5.59 -11.04
N ILE A 46 15.01 -5.47 -10.62
CA ILE A 46 14.61 -5.63 -9.22
C ILE A 46 14.23 -7.08 -8.85
N LYS A 47 14.24 -8.01 -9.81
CA LYS A 47 13.96 -9.44 -9.61
C LYS A 47 14.65 -10.03 -8.38
N LYS A 48 15.95 -9.79 -8.22
CA LYS A 48 16.72 -10.32 -7.09
C LYS A 48 16.26 -9.73 -5.75
N ALA A 49 15.92 -8.44 -5.72
CA ALA A 49 15.46 -7.76 -4.52
C ALA A 49 14.09 -8.24 -4.04
N VAL A 50 13.27 -8.73 -4.97
CA VAL A 50 11.91 -9.16 -4.68
C VAL A 50 11.79 -10.69 -4.57
N ASN A 51 12.92 -11.39 -4.38
CA ASN A 51 12.98 -12.86 -4.26
C ASN A 51 12.35 -13.60 -5.46
N PHE A 52 12.61 -13.12 -6.68
CA PHE A 52 12.21 -13.78 -7.91
C PHE A 52 12.86 -15.17 -8.02
N GLN A 53 12.06 -16.23 -8.01
CA GLN A 53 12.52 -17.59 -8.28
C GLN A 53 12.44 -17.87 -9.79
N GLU A 54 13.59 -18.14 -10.42
CA GLU A 54 13.62 -18.65 -11.80
C GLU A 54 13.22 -20.13 -11.82
N TYR A 55 12.07 -20.45 -12.41
CA TYR A 55 11.74 -21.82 -12.83
C TYR A 55 11.94 -21.93 -14.34
N ASP A 56 12.66 -22.97 -14.79
CA ASP A 56 13.20 -23.21 -16.15
C ASP A 56 12.21 -23.24 -17.33
N SER A 57 10.95 -22.82 -17.15
CA SER A 57 9.99 -22.70 -18.25
C SER A 57 9.01 -21.53 -18.13
N ILE A 58 9.01 -20.77 -17.03
CA ILE A 58 8.12 -19.62 -16.89
C ILE A 58 8.82 -18.51 -16.09
N LYS A 59 8.98 -17.33 -16.71
CA LYS A 59 9.40 -16.11 -16.01
C LYS A 59 8.28 -15.71 -15.05
N GLN A 60 8.34 -16.10 -13.78
CA GLN A 60 7.30 -15.73 -12.80
C GLN A 60 7.89 -15.04 -11.57
N LEU A 61 7.31 -13.90 -11.20
CA LEU A 61 7.36 -13.42 -9.82
C LEU A 61 6.45 -14.34 -9.01
N SER A 62 6.99 -15.25 -8.21
CA SER A 62 6.24 -15.70 -7.04
C SER A 62 5.96 -14.46 -6.20
N ASN A 63 4.69 -14.10 -5.96
CA ASN A 63 4.24 -12.88 -5.25
C ASN A 63 5.35 -12.24 -4.42
N SER A 64 5.80 -11.08 -4.88
CA SER A 64 7.03 -10.50 -4.41
C SER A 64 6.75 -9.25 -3.61
N ILE A 65 7.13 -9.24 -2.34
CA ILE A 65 6.84 -8.15 -1.41
C ILE A 65 8.14 -7.48 -1.04
N ILE A 66 8.21 -6.18 -1.28
CA ILE A 66 9.23 -5.32 -0.69
C ILE A 66 8.60 -4.73 0.57
N PHE A 67 9.30 -4.78 1.70
CA PHE A 67 8.94 -4.18 2.98
C PHE A 67 10.22 -3.76 3.72
N ASP A 68 10.10 -3.12 4.89
CA ASP A 68 11.26 -2.50 5.55
C ASP A 68 12.44 -3.47 5.78
N SER A 69 12.18 -4.74 6.11
CA SER A 69 13.24 -5.71 6.37
C SER A 69 14.06 -6.13 5.14
N ASN A 70 13.53 -5.97 3.93
CA ASN A 70 14.23 -6.37 2.69
C ASN A 70 14.47 -5.20 1.72
N LYS A 71 14.04 -3.99 2.09
CA LYS A 71 14.21 -2.76 1.31
C LYS A 71 15.65 -2.48 0.89
N TYR A 72 16.63 -2.82 1.72
CA TYR A 72 18.05 -2.62 1.39
C TYR A 72 18.48 -3.39 0.14
N TYR A 73 17.89 -4.56 -0.17
CA TYR A 73 18.19 -5.27 -1.41
C TYR A 73 17.69 -4.51 -2.65
N PHE A 74 16.55 -3.84 -2.52
CA PHE A 74 15.99 -2.98 -3.56
C PHE A 74 16.87 -1.75 -3.77
N GLU A 75 17.28 -1.07 -2.70
CA GLU A 75 18.18 0.09 -2.77
C GLU A 75 19.56 -0.27 -3.36
N ASN A 76 20.13 -1.42 -2.97
CA ASN A 76 21.38 -1.92 -3.55
C ASN A 76 21.25 -2.20 -5.05
N THR A 77 20.09 -2.70 -5.49
CA THR A 77 19.81 -2.91 -6.92
C THR A 77 19.81 -1.57 -7.67
N ILE A 78 19.20 -0.53 -7.08
CA ILE A 78 19.17 0.81 -7.66
C ILE A 78 20.59 1.37 -7.82
N LEU A 79 21.40 1.25 -6.78
CA LEU A 79 22.80 1.71 -6.77
C LEU A 79 23.63 0.98 -7.82
N ALA A 80 23.53 -0.36 -7.87
CA ALA A 80 24.28 -1.18 -8.83
C ALA A 80 23.94 -0.85 -10.29
N ASN A 81 22.67 -0.54 -10.57
CA ASN A 81 22.19 -0.23 -11.93
C ASN A 81 22.16 1.28 -12.25
N ARG A 82 22.59 2.14 -11.32
CA ARG A 82 22.54 3.62 -11.44
C ARG A 82 21.17 4.13 -11.91
N ASN A 83 20.10 3.57 -11.35
CA ASN A 83 18.75 3.79 -11.84
C ASN A 83 18.05 4.94 -11.09
N ASP A 84 18.16 6.16 -11.61
CA ASP A 84 17.59 7.34 -10.96
C ASP A 84 16.05 7.37 -10.96
N GLU A 85 15.39 6.65 -11.86
CA GLU A 85 13.93 6.54 -11.84
C GLU A 85 13.46 5.73 -10.65
N LEU A 86 14.08 4.59 -10.36
CA LEU A 86 13.73 3.78 -9.19
C LEU A 86 13.97 4.50 -7.85
N LYS A 87 14.88 5.47 -7.79
CA LYS A 87 15.03 6.35 -6.61
C LYS A 87 13.74 7.12 -6.30
N LYS A 88 12.94 7.47 -7.32
CA LYS A 88 11.65 8.15 -7.11
C LYS A 88 10.63 7.24 -6.41
N VAL A 89 10.69 5.93 -6.65
CA VAL A 89 9.85 4.94 -5.95
C VAL A 89 10.24 4.85 -4.48
N VAL A 90 11.55 4.82 -4.18
CA VAL A 90 12.06 4.85 -2.80
C VAL A 90 11.68 6.14 -2.08
N ALA A 91 11.75 7.29 -2.76
CA ALA A 91 11.30 8.56 -2.19
C ALA A 91 9.80 8.53 -1.85
N LEU A 92 8.95 8.04 -2.76
CA LEU A 92 7.51 7.88 -2.49
C LEU A 92 7.24 7.00 -1.26
N TRP A 93 8.01 5.92 -1.09
CA TRP A 93 7.94 5.06 0.08
C TRP A 93 8.36 5.81 1.36
N ASN A 94 9.45 6.56 1.30
CA ASN A 94 10.01 7.28 2.45
C ASN A 94 9.20 8.49 2.88
N ASP A 95 8.42 9.09 1.98
CA ASP A 95 7.79 10.39 2.20
C ASP A 95 6.71 10.42 3.28
N LYS A 96 6.49 9.33 4.04
CA LYS A 96 5.51 9.23 5.14
C LYS A 96 4.18 9.91 4.78
N LEU A 97 3.75 9.83 3.51
CA LEU A 97 2.55 10.52 3.01
C LEU A 97 1.26 9.98 3.65
N ILE A 98 1.41 9.03 4.58
CA ILE A 98 0.40 8.09 4.94
C ILE A 98 0.48 7.88 6.45
N LEU A 99 -0.20 8.78 7.16
CA LEU A 99 -0.37 8.81 8.63
C LEU A 99 0.91 9.16 9.41
N ASN A 100 0.75 10.02 10.40
CA ASN A 100 1.84 10.58 11.20
C ASN A 100 2.70 9.46 11.83
N ASP A 101 3.99 9.54 11.53
CA ASP A 101 5.18 8.94 12.15
C ASP A 101 5.39 7.43 12.28
N VAL A 102 4.39 6.55 12.17
CA VAL A 102 4.63 5.08 12.27
C VAL A 102 3.77 4.29 11.28
N ALA A 103 4.10 4.38 9.99
CA ALA A 103 3.53 3.49 8.97
C ALA A 103 4.67 2.74 8.26
N SER A 104 4.65 1.41 8.33
CA SER A 104 5.52 0.58 7.49
C SER A 104 4.89 0.53 6.09
N GLY A 105 5.66 0.99 5.11
CA GLY A 105 5.28 0.92 3.70
C GLY A 105 5.62 -0.47 3.14
N THR A 106 4.77 -1.02 2.30
CA THR A 106 5.12 -2.19 1.48
C THR A 106 4.72 -1.98 0.02
N ILE A 107 5.47 -2.61 -0.87
CA ILE A 107 5.15 -2.70 -2.30
C ILE A 107 5.05 -4.19 -2.64
N THR A 108 3.85 -4.65 -2.98
CA THR A 108 3.63 -6.00 -3.52
C THR A 108 3.58 -5.94 -5.04
N LEU A 109 4.38 -6.78 -5.69
CA LEU A 109 4.41 -7.01 -7.13
C LEU A 109 3.95 -8.44 -7.40
N LYS A 110 2.87 -8.61 -8.16
CA LYS A 110 2.33 -9.93 -8.52
C LYS A 110 2.65 -10.31 -9.96
N ASN A 111 2.58 -11.60 -10.24
CA ASN A 111 2.80 -12.17 -11.57
C ASN A 111 1.76 -11.75 -12.62
N ASP A 112 0.55 -11.41 -12.18
CA ASP A 112 -0.56 -10.96 -13.02
C ASP A 112 -0.55 -9.44 -13.30
N GLY A 113 0.51 -8.73 -12.89
CA GLY A 113 0.67 -7.29 -13.10
C GLY A 113 -0.02 -6.42 -12.04
N VAL A 114 -0.60 -7.03 -11.00
CA VAL A 114 -1.14 -6.30 -9.85
C VAL A 114 0.00 -5.68 -9.04
N ILE A 115 -0.14 -4.40 -8.73
CA ILE A 115 0.78 -3.66 -7.87
C ILE A 115 -0.01 -3.08 -6.71
N ILE A 116 0.46 -3.34 -5.49
CA ILE A 116 -0.16 -2.88 -4.25
C ILE A 116 0.85 -2.03 -3.50
N PHE A 117 0.50 -0.77 -3.27
CA PHE A 117 1.18 0.09 -2.30
C PHE A 117 0.38 0.04 -1.02
N CYS A 118 0.97 -0.48 0.05
CA CYS A 118 0.34 -0.59 1.35
C CYS A 118 1.05 0.29 2.36
N THR A 119 0.26 0.82 3.28
CA THR A 119 0.74 1.35 4.55
C THR A 119 -0.18 0.87 5.63
N ALA A 120 0.38 0.14 6.59
CA ALA A 120 -0.32 -0.26 7.78
C ALA A 120 0.03 0.69 8.93
N SER A 121 -0.99 1.19 9.63
CA SER A 121 -0.81 1.68 10.98
C SER A 121 -1.07 0.51 11.93
N ASP A 122 -0.04 0.09 12.66
CA ASP A 122 -0.21 -0.86 13.76
C ASP A 122 -0.92 -0.14 14.90
N ILE A 123 -2.20 -0.48 15.13
CA ILE A 123 -3.02 0.11 16.20
C ILE A 123 -3.03 -0.77 17.47
N GLY A 124 -2.14 -1.77 17.56
CA GLY A 124 -1.97 -2.62 18.73
C GLY A 124 -1.53 -4.04 18.39
N GLU A 125 -1.26 -4.86 19.42
CA GLU A 125 -0.61 -6.17 19.34
C GLU A 125 -1.33 -7.23 18.46
N PHE A 126 -2.59 -7.03 18.07
CA PHE A 126 -3.39 -8.07 17.37
C PHE A 126 -4.22 -7.59 16.16
N SER A 127 -4.20 -6.29 15.81
CA SER A 127 -4.89 -5.80 14.60
C SER A 127 -4.33 -4.47 14.10
N GLY A 128 -4.34 -4.26 12.78
CA GLY A 128 -3.89 -3.05 12.11
C GLY A 128 -4.92 -2.54 11.09
N VAL A 129 -4.85 -1.26 10.73
CA VAL A 129 -5.60 -0.75 9.56
C VAL A 129 -4.62 -0.41 8.45
N GLY A 130 -4.80 -1.07 7.32
CA GLY A 130 -4.03 -0.88 6.11
C GLY A 130 -4.77 0.01 5.12
N HIS A 131 -4.04 0.97 4.57
CA HIS A 131 -4.46 1.75 3.41
C HIS A 131 -3.69 1.26 2.17
N TYR A 132 -4.43 0.94 1.12
CA TYR A 132 -3.90 0.26 -0.06
C TYR A 132 -4.26 1.01 -1.35
N ILE A 133 -3.26 1.33 -2.15
CA ILE A 133 -3.44 1.79 -3.53
C ILE A 133 -3.12 0.61 -4.45
N VAL A 134 -4.13 0.14 -5.16
CA VAL A 134 -4.08 -1.11 -5.93
C VAL A 134 -4.29 -0.81 -7.41
N TYR A 135 -3.33 -1.26 -8.23
CA TYR A 135 -3.45 -1.30 -9.68
C TYR A 135 -3.97 -2.66 -10.15
N ASP A 136 -4.93 -2.63 -11.06
CA ASP A 136 -5.63 -3.74 -11.70
C ASP A 136 -6.18 -4.79 -10.71
N PRO A 137 -6.91 -4.38 -9.66
CA PRO A 137 -7.37 -5.28 -8.61
C PRO A 137 -8.20 -6.43 -9.21
N LYS A 138 -7.81 -7.67 -8.91
CA LYS A 138 -8.51 -8.86 -9.37
C LYS A 138 -9.40 -9.42 -8.26
N ASP A 139 -10.51 -10.06 -8.64
CA ASP A 139 -11.46 -10.65 -7.69
C ASP A 139 -10.83 -11.74 -6.81
N ASN A 140 -9.73 -12.34 -7.26
CA ASN A 140 -8.97 -13.36 -6.56
C ASN A 140 -7.78 -12.81 -5.75
N ASN A 141 -7.82 -11.52 -5.36
CA ASN A 141 -6.70 -10.67 -4.93
C ASN A 141 -5.80 -11.17 -3.79
N GLY A 142 -5.83 -12.44 -3.39
CA GLY A 142 -4.67 -13.18 -2.90
C GLY A 142 -4.25 -12.89 -1.46
N GLU A 143 -4.33 -11.63 -1.06
CA GLU A 143 -3.70 -10.98 0.08
C GLU A 143 -4.65 -9.96 0.74
N LEU A 144 -5.52 -9.29 -0.03
CA LEU A 144 -6.56 -8.40 0.52
C LEU A 144 -7.87 -9.17 0.73
N GLY A 145 -8.53 -8.94 1.87
CA GLY A 145 -9.79 -9.56 2.29
C GLY A 145 -9.66 -11.02 2.72
N LYS A 146 -8.50 -11.47 3.22
CA LYS A 146 -8.25 -12.88 3.61
C LYS A 146 -7.89 -13.05 5.09
N LYS A 147 -8.02 -14.30 5.58
CA LYS A 147 -7.61 -14.76 6.93
C LYS A 147 -8.00 -13.75 8.00
N ASP A 148 -9.31 -13.61 8.18
CA ASP A 148 -9.95 -12.71 9.14
C ASP A 148 -9.88 -11.21 8.83
N SER A 149 -9.10 -10.79 7.82
CA SER A 149 -9.05 -9.38 7.40
C SER A 149 -10.36 -8.94 6.72
N GLU A 150 -10.77 -7.70 7.00
CA GLU A 150 -12.04 -7.13 6.56
C GLU A 150 -11.79 -5.89 5.68
N ILE A 151 -12.32 -5.88 4.47
CA ILE A 151 -12.35 -4.67 3.65
C ILE A 151 -13.39 -3.72 4.26
N LEU A 152 -12.91 -2.61 4.82
CA LEU A 152 -13.75 -1.59 5.44
C LEU A 152 -14.35 -0.65 4.40
N LYS A 153 -13.54 -0.21 3.42
CA LYS A 153 -13.96 0.75 2.37
C LYS A 153 -13.19 0.53 1.08
N GLU A 154 -13.86 0.81 -0.05
CA GLU A 154 -13.24 0.89 -1.37
C GLU A 154 -13.63 2.18 -2.09
N LYS A 155 -12.70 2.77 -2.83
CA LYS A 155 -12.94 3.92 -3.72
C LYS A 155 -12.20 3.68 -5.03
N VAL A 156 -12.92 3.79 -6.14
CA VAL A 156 -12.32 3.82 -7.48
C VAL A 156 -11.62 5.17 -7.65
N LEU A 157 -10.33 5.15 -7.96
CA LEU A 157 -9.54 6.36 -8.20
C LEU A 157 -9.43 6.69 -9.69
N ASP A 158 -9.31 5.66 -10.53
CA ASP A 158 -9.20 5.75 -11.99
C ASP A 158 -9.49 4.38 -12.62
N ILE A 159 -9.49 4.30 -13.95
CA ILE A 159 -9.49 3.04 -14.68
C ILE A 159 -8.30 2.17 -14.21
N HIS A 160 -8.61 0.95 -13.77
CA HIS A 160 -7.68 0.02 -13.12
C HIS A 160 -7.16 0.40 -11.72
N TRP A 161 -7.60 1.50 -11.08
CA TRP A 161 -7.07 1.89 -9.77
C TRP A 161 -8.13 1.95 -8.68
N LYS A 162 -7.84 1.31 -7.55
CA LYS A 162 -8.65 1.38 -6.33
C LYS A 162 -7.82 1.84 -5.13
N TYR A 163 -8.46 2.60 -4.25
CA TYR A 163 -8.05 2.80 -2.87
C TYR A 163 -8.90 1.89 -1.99
N ILE A 164 -8.25 0.96 -1.30
CA ILE A 164 -8.88 0.02 -0.36
C ILE A 164 -8.40 0.35 1.05
N ILE A 165 -9.32 0.33 2.02
CA ILE A 165 -9.02 0.33 3.45
C ILE A 165 -9.40 -1.05 3.98
N GLU A 166 -8.46 -1.73 4.60
CA GLU A 166 -8.68 -3.05 5.17
C GLU A 166 -8.20 -3.07 6.61
N LYS A 167 -9.02 -3.67 7.48
CA LYS A 167 -8.62 -4.05 8.83
C LYS A 167 -7.98 -5.42 8.78
N ARG A 168 -6.73 -5.51 9.24
CA ARG A 168 -5.97 -6.76 9.34
C ARG A 168 -6.00 -7.27 10.76
N TYR A 169 -6.10 -8.58 10.93
CA TYR A 169 -5.90 -9.25 12.21
C TYR A 169 -4.60 -10.04 12.14
N TYR A 170 -3.72 -9.81 13.10
CA TYR A 170 -2.51 -10.61 13.26
C TYR A 170 -2.88 -11.76 14.19
N VAL A 171 -3.21 -12.91 13.61
CA VAL A 171 -3.41 -14.15 14.38
C VAL A 171 -2.05 -14.82 14.47
N ASP A 172 -1.54 -14.99 15.69
CA ASP A 172 -0.34 -15.80 15.99
C ASP A 172 -0.49 -17.26 15.50
#